data_AF-A0A415S8H6-F1
#
_entry.id   AF-A0A415S8H6-F1
#
_cell.length_a   1.000
_cell.length_b   1.000
_cell.length_c   1.000
_cell.angle_alpha   90.00
_cell.angle_beta   90.00
_cell.angle_gamma   90.00
#
_symmetry.space_group_name_H-M   'P 1'
#
loop_
_entity.id
_entity.type
_entity.pdbx_description
1 polymer ?
#
loop_
_entity_poly.entity_id
_entity_poly.type
_entity_poly.pdbx_seq_one_letter_code
_entity_poly.pdbx_strand_id
1 'polypeptide(L)'
;MCHTVIHGKVQQNLRWLEESICELSSYYFLPKLSEYWQNTAINLMTADGQLYYPCFKTYVENDVQKAIPFEISQLCKTPKTQLAKKLDSDPYLRDMNSYIANRLLPIFQSHPNTWSAVPLLCNISDTSSLSDALLEWISISAAECRSALIEISNIFGLSESIK
;
A
#
# COMPACT_ATOMS: atom_id res chain seq x y z
N MET A 1 -3.28 -10.25 -0.87
CA MET A 1 -2.95 -10.63 0.53
C MET A 1 -3.54 -9.65 1.56
N CYS A 2 -3.74 -8.37 1.22
CA CYS A 2 -4.40 -7.37 2.08
C CYS A 2 -5.82 -7.75 2.53
N HIS A 3 -6.73 -8.16 1.64
CA HIS A 3 -8.13 -8.44 1.99
C HIS A 3 -8.32 -9.69 2.87
N THR A 4 -7.28 -10.52 3.01
CA THR A 4 -7.29 -11.65 3.96
C THR A 4 -6.83 -11.23 5.35
N VAL A 5 -6.09 -10.12 5.48
CA VAL A 5 -5.60 -9.61 6.78
C VAL A 5 -6.41 -8.42 7.30
N ILE A 6 -7.12 -7.72 6.42
CA ILE A 6 -8.11 -6.70 6.78
C ILE A 6 -9.47 -7.39 6.90
N HIS A 7 -9.90 -7.66 8.13
CA HIS A 7 -11.08 -8.48 8.41
C HIS A 7 -12.41 -7.72 8.24
N GLY A 8 -12.36 -6.39 8.18
CA GLY A 8 -13.53 -5.51 8.08
C GLY A 8 -13.59 -4.78 6.76
N LYS A 9 -14.70 -4.07 6.52
CA LYS A 9 -14.86 -3.22 5.35
C LYS A 9 -14.12 -1.89 5.57
N VAL A 10 -13.15 -1.58 4.70
CA VAL A 10 -12.54 -0.24 4.65
C VAL A 10 -13.52 0.78 4.09
N GLN A 11 -13.49 2.00 4.63
CA GLN A 11 -14.34 3.10 4.18
C GLN A 11 -14.15 3.40 2.70
N GLN A 12 -15.24 3.79 2.01
CA GLN A 12 -15.23 3.91 0.55
C GLN A 12 -14.17 4.92 0.05
N ASN A 13 -14.00 6.03 0.77
CA ASN A 13 -12.99 7.08 0.49
C ASN A 13 -11.54 6.65 0.78
N LEU A 14 -11.32 5.46 1.36
CA LEU A 14 -10.00 4.88 1.64
C LEU A 14 -9.74 3.59 0.87
N ARG A 15 -10.69 3.10 0.07
CA ARG A 15 -10.51 1.86 -0.70
C ARG A 15 -9.36 1.93 -1.69
N TRP A 16 -9.11 3.07 -2.33
CA TRP A 16 -7.96 3.21 -3.22
C TRP A 16 -6.62 3.07 -2.45
N LEU A 17 -6.59 3.49 -1.17
CA LEU A 17 -5.42 3.33 -0.31
C LEU A 17 -5.25 1.85 0.09
N GLU A 18 -6.35 1.16 0.42
CA GLU A 18 -6.37 -0.28 0.63
C GLU A 18 -5.79 -1.01 -0.60
N GLU A 19 -6.32 -0.75 -1.81
CA GLU A 19 -5.85 -1.36 -3.06
C GLU A 19 -4.38 -1.01 -3.37
N SER A 20 -3.92 0.19 -3.03
CA SER A 20 -2.51 0.55 -3.15
C SER A 20 -1.62 -0.25 -2.20
N ILE A 21 -2.08 -0.49 -0.97
CA ILE A 21 -1.37 -1.34 0.01
C ILE A 21 -1.45 -2.83 -0.40
N CYS A 22 -2.54 -3.25 -1.05
CA CYS A 22 -2.65 -4.56 -1.67
C CYS A 22 -1.56 -4.78 -2.72
N GLU A 23 -1.38 -3.82 -3.63
CA GLU A 23 -0.33 -3.90 -4.65
C GLU A 23 1.07 -3.87 -4.02
N LEU A 24 1.29 -2.98 -3.04
CA LEU A 24 2.51 -2.93 -2.23
C LEU A 24 2.83 -4.29 -1.59
N SER A 25 1.83 -5.04 -1.12
CA SER A 25 2.05 -6.36 -0.52
C SER A 25 2.65 -7.33 -1.53
N SER A 26 2.20 -7.28 -2.78
CA SER A 26 2.80 -8.06 -3.87
C SER A 26 4.27 -7.66 -4.07
N TYR A 27 4.56 -6.36 -4.12
CA TYR A 27 5.92 -5.85 -4.36
C TYR A 27 6.88 -6.21 -3.22
N TYR A 28 6.37 -6.27 -1.99
CA TYR A 28 7.18 -6.56 -0.81
C TYR A 28 7.42 -8.06 -0.61
N PHE A 29 6.38 -8.89 -0.74
CA PHE A 29 6.42 -10.30 -0.36
C PHE A 29 6.79 -11.24 -1.51
N LEU A 30 6.40 -10.97 -2.75
CA LEU A 30 6.65 -11.88 -3.87
C LEU A 30 8.15 -12.07 -4.18
N PRO A 31 9.01 -11.03 -4.16
CA PRO A 31 10.45 -11.23 -4.37
C PRO A 31 11.08 -12.10 -3.27
N LYS A 32 10.64 -11.92 -2.01
CA LYS A 32 11.08 -12.73 -0.87
C LYS A 32 10.59 -14.17 -0.97
N LEU A 33 9.37 -14.37 -1.45
CA LEU A 33 8.81 -15.69 -1.68
C LEU A 33 9.58 -16.43 -2.78
N SER A 34 9.95 -15.73 -3.86
CA SER A 34 10.82 -16.27 -4.90
C SER A 34 12.15 -16.77 -4.34
N GLU A 35 12.80 -15.97 -3.49
CA GLU A 35 14.08 -16.34 -2.86
C GLU A 35 13.91 -17.50 -1.88
N TYR A 36 12.84 -17.47 -1.08
CA TYR A 36 12.53 -18.55 -0.15
C TYR A 36 12.32 -19.88 -0.89
N TRP A 37 11.54 -19.90 -1.98
CA TRP A 37 11.31 -21.11 -2.77
C TRP A 37 12.58 -21.62 -3.42
N GLN A 38 13.40 -20.72 -3.96
CA GLN A 38 14.69 -21.07 -4.53
C GLN A 38 15.61 -21.71 -3.47
N ASN A 39 15.72 -21.10 -2.29
CA ASN A 39 16.61 -21.57 -1.22
C ASN A 39 16.12 -22.85 -0.52
N THR A 40 14.82 -23.13 -0.55
CA THR A 40 14.20 -24.34 0.03
C THR A 40 13.92 -25.43 -1.01
N ALA A 41 14.40 -25.26 -2.25
CA ALA A 41 14.24 -26.21 -3.35
C ALA A 41 12.78 -26.57 -3.67
N ILE A 42 11.86 -25.60 -3.53
CA ILE A 42 10.47 -25.75 -3.97
C ILE A 42 10.42 -25.59 -5.50
N ASN A 43 10.33 -26.72 -6.19
CA ASN A 43 10.38 -26.81 -7.66
C ASN A 43 8.99 -27.02 -8.28
N LEU A 44 8.04 -26.15 -7.95
CA LEU A 44 6.78 -26.10 -8.68
C LEU A 44 7.02 -25.56 -10.09
N MET A 45 6.33 -26.14 -11.07
CA MET A 45 6.50 -25.82 -12.48
C MET A 45 5.29 -25.07 -13.03
N THR A 46 5.54 -24.19 -14.00
CA THR A 46 4.52 -23.61 -14.87
C THR A 46 3.99 -24.65 -15.87
N ALA A 47 2.93 -24.32 -16.61
CA ALA A 47 2.37 -25.20 -17.63
C ALA A 47 3.36 -25.52 -18.78
N ASP A 48 4.28 -24.59 -19.06
CA ASP A 48 5.37 -24.70 -20.03
C ASP A 48 6.66 -25.32 -19.45
N GLY A 49 6.62 -25.84 -18.22
CA GLY A 49 7.71 -26.60 -17.62
C GLY A 49 8.86 -25.78 -17.05
N GLN A 50 8.69 -24.47 -16.86
CA GLN A 50 9.65 -23.60 -16.20
C GLN A 50 9.44 -23.61 -14.68
N LEU A 51 10.50 -23.36 -13.91
CA LEU A 51 10.35 -23.15 -12.46
C LEU A 51 9.43 -21.96 -12.22
N TYR A 52 8.52 -22.08 -11.25
CA TYR A 52 7.50 -21.06 -11.00
C TYR A 52 8.02 -19.88 -10.18
N TYR A 53 8.97 -20.11 -9.25
CA TYR A 53 9.42 -19.06 -8.34
C TYR A 53 9.94 -17.78 -9.02
N PRO A 54 10.63 -17.79 -10.19
CA PRO A 54 11.03 -16.58 -10.89
C PRO A 54 9.83 -15.72 -11.35
N CYS A 55 8.68 -16.33 -11.63
CA CYS A 55 7.48 -15.62 -12.08
C CYS A 55 6.99 -14.59 -11.05
N PHE A 56 7.27 -14.80 -9.76
CA PHE A 56 6.98 -13.83 -8.70
C PHE A 56 7.74 -12.52 -8.89
N LYS A 57 9.04 -12.57 -9.22
CA LYS A 57 9.86 -11.38 -9.48
C LYS A 57 9.43 -10.70 -10.77
N THR A 58 9.23 -11.48 -11.84
CA THR A 58 8.75 -10.96 -13.14
C THR A 58 7.39 -10.28 -13.03
N TYR A 59 6.46 -10.80 -12.20
CA TYR A 59 5.18 -10.13 -11.92
C TYR A 59 5.42 -8.72 -11.37
N VAL A 60 6.24 -8.58 -10.33
CA VAL A 60 6.51 -7.28 -9.68
C VAL A 60 7.21 -6.33 -10.66
N GLU A 61 8.24 -6.81 -11.36
CA GLU A 61 8.96 -6.00 -12.34
C GLU A 61 8.03 -5.43 -13.41
N ASN A 62 7.13 -6.25 -13.97
CA ASN A 62 6.18 -5.82 -14.98
C ASN A 62 5.12 -4.86 -14.43
N ASP A 63 4.68 -5.07 -13.19
CA ASP A 63 3.61 -4.27 -12.61
C ASP A 63 4.09 -2.88 -12.19
N VAL A 64 5.30 -2.78 -11.64
CA VAL A 64 5.96 -1.50 -11.29
C VAL A 64 6.08 -0.57 -12.50
N GLN A 65 6.27 -1.11 -13.72
CA GLN A 65 6.37 -0.31 -14.95
C GLN A 65 5.04 0.32 -15.39
N LYS A 66 3.90 -0.10 -14.84
CA LYS A 66 2.59 0.47 -15.18
C LYS A 66 2.29 1.75 -14.41
N ALA A 67 3.11 2.08 -13.41
CA ALA A 67 2.92 3.24 -12.55
C ALA A 67 2.88 4.55 -13.36
N ILE A 68 1.80 5.32 -13.22
CA ILE A 68 1.71 6.67 -13.79
C ILE A 68 1.97 7.69 -12.67
N PRO A 69 3.06 8.47 -12.74
CA PRO A 69 3.35 9.49 -11.75
C PRO A 69 2.29 10.58 -11.67
N PHE A 70 1.98 10.99 -10.43
CA PHE A 70 1.12 12.13 -10.15
C PHE A 70 1.53 12.82 -8.85
N GLU A 71 1.01 14.02 -8.62
CA GLU A 71 1.27 14.82 -7.42
C GLU A 71 0.55 14.25 -6.19
N ILE A 72 1.11 13.18 -5.62
CA ILE A 72 0.56 12.45 -4.46
C ILE A 72 0.39 13.32 -3.21
N SER A 73 1.21 14.38 -3.08
CA SER A 73 1.12 15.37 -2.01
C SER A 73 -0.18 16.20 -2.04
N GLN A 74 -0.95 16.14 -3.14
CA GLN A 74 -2.23 16.84 -3.28
C GLN A 74 -3.40 16.09 -2.64
N LEU A 75 -3.20 14.84 -2.19
CA LEU A 75 -4.29 13.98 -1.70
C LEU A 75 -4.79 14.39 -0.30
N CYS A 76 -3.95 15.03 0.52
CA CYS A 76 -4.34 15.62 1.80
C CYS A 76 -4.92 17.05 1.68
N LYS A 77 -4.94 17.68 0.50
CA LYS A 77 -5.38 19.06 0.37
C LYS A 77 -6.87 19.23 0.65
N THR A 78 -7.19 20.33 1.34
CA THR A 78 -8.55 20.78 1.61
C THR A 78 -8.76 22.16 0.97
N PRO A 79 -9.80 22.37 0.13
CA PRO A 79 -10.82 21.40 -0.27
C PRO A 79 -10.27 20.27 -1.17
N LYS A 80 -10.97 19.14 -1.19
CA LYS A 80 -10.55 17.93 -1.92
C LYS A 80 -10.34 18.19 -3.41
N THR A 81 -9.15 17.84 -3.91
CA THR A 81 -8.75 18.04 -5.30
C THR A 81 -9.51 17.09 -6.25
N GLN A 82 -9.54 17.41 -7.55
CA GLN A 82 -10.14 16.52 -8.56
C GLN A 82 -9.47 15.15 -8.61
N LEU A 83 -8.15 15.13 -8.41
CA LEU A 83 -7.36 13.91 -8.28
C LEU A 83 -7.85 13.02 -7.14
N ALA A 84 -8.03 13.60 -5.95
CA ALA A 84 -8.49 12.85 -4.78
C ALA A 84 -9.94 12.37 -4.94
N LYS A 85 -10.81 13.15 -5.58
CA LYS A 85 -12.18 12.72 -5.93
C LYS A 85 -12.19 11.56 -6.94
N LYS A 86 -11.28 11.58 -7.91
CA LYS A 86 -11.13 10.50 -8.91
C LYS A 86 -10.81 9.18 -8.20
N LEU A 87 -9.84 9.17 -7.29
CA LEU A 87 -9.45 7.99 -6.51
C LEU A 87 -10.58 7.47 -5.60
N ASP A 88 -11.36 8.35 -4.96
CA ASP A 88 -12.54 7.92 -4.19
C ASP A 88 -13.59 7.20 -5.06
N SER A 89 -13.80 7.71 -6.27
CA SER A 89 -14.83 7.21 -7.19
C SER A 89 -14.45 5.90 -7.87
N ASP A 90 -13.15 5.69 -8.10
CA ASP A 90 -12.62 4.48 -8.70
C ASP A 90 -11.36 4.01 -7.94
N PRO A 91 -11.52 3.08 -6.99
CA PRO A 91 -10.39 2.56 -6.22
C PRO A 91 -9.49 1.61 -7.02
N TYR A 92 -9.88 1.20 -8.23
CA TYR A 92 -9.16 0.22 -9.03
C TYR A 92 -8.31 0.85 -10.15
N LEU A 93 -7.96 2.13 -10.02
CA LEU A 93 -7.00 2.81 -10.88
C LEU A 93 -5.59 2.24 -10.66
N ARG A 94 -5.33 1.08 -11.25
CA ARG A 94 -4.15 0.23 -10.98
C ARG A 94 -2.82 0.91 -11.26
N ASP A 95 -2.77 1.74 -12.30
CA ASP A 95 -1.62 2.58 -12.63
C ASP A 95 -1.28 3.58 -11.52
N MET A 96 -2.30 4.19 -10.92
CA MET A 96 -2.15 5.09 -9.78
C MET A 96 -1.82 4.33 -8.50
N ASN A 97 -2.48 3.19 -8.26
CA ASN A 97 -2.22 2.33 -7.10
C ASN A 97 -0.78 1.79 -7.11
N SER A 98 -0.29 1.37 -8.28
CA SER A 98 1.11 0.97 -8.50
C SER A 98 2.08 2.13 -8.20
N TYR A 99 1.77 3.35 -8.64
CA TYR A 99 2.58 4.52 -8.29
C TYR A 99 2.63 4.77 -6.78
N ILE A 100 1.48 4.69 -6.09
CA ILE A 100 1.43 4.84 -4.62
C ILE A 100 2.22 3.72 -3.95
N ALA A 101 2.03 2.46 -4.36
CA ALA A 101 2.77 1.31 -3.84
C ALA A 101 4.29 1.48 -3.98
N ASN A 102 4.77 1.96 -5.12
CA ASN A 102 6.18 2.27 -5.35
C ASN A 102 6.72 3.32 -4.37
N ARG A 103 5.90 4.32 -4.02
CA ARG A 103 6.29 5.37 -3.05
C ARG A 103 6.30 4.85 -1.61
N LEU A 104 5.44 3.89 -1.28
CA LEU A 104 5.36 3.29 0.06
C LEU A 104 6.40 2.19 0.28
N LEU A 105 6.85 1.51 -0.78
CA LEU A 105 7.73 0.35 -0.70
C LEU A 105 9.02 0.59 0.12
N PRO A 106 9.78 1.68 -0.08
CA PRO A 106 10.99 1.93 0.71
C PRO A 106 10.71 2.06 2.21
N ILE A 107 9.55 2.63 2.60
CA ILE A 107 9.18 2.79 4.00
C ILE A 107 8.92 1.41 4.64
N PHE A 108 8.16 0.54 3.97
CA PHE A 108 7.90 -0.81 4.49
C PHE A 108 9.14 -1.70 4.50
N GLN A 109 10.10 -1.47 3.58
CA GLN A 109 11.40 -2.13 3.58
C GLN A 109 12.24 -1.72 4.79
N SER A 110 12.28 -0.44 5.12
CA SER A 110 12.97 0.09 6.30
C SER A 110 12.27 -0.20 7.62
N HIS A 111 10.93 -0.30 7.60
CA HIS A 111 10.08 -0.51 8.78
C HIS A 111 9.10 -1.69 8.58
N PRO A 112 9.55 -2.95 8.60
CA PRO A 112 8.68 -4.11 8.37
C PRO A 112 7.50 -4.23 9.34
N ASN A 113 7.64 -3.74 10.58
CA ASN A 113 6.58 -3.78 11.59
C ASN A 113 5.33 -2.97 11.19
N THR A 114 5.46 -2.04 10.23
CA THR A 114 4.34 -1.26 9.67
C THR A 114 3.23 -2.14 9.11
N TRP A 115 3.54 -3.36 8.65
CA TRP A 115 2.53 -4.33 8.22
C TRP A 115 1.48 -4.64 9.30
N SER A 116 1.82 -4.53 10.58
CA SER A 116 0.88 -4.74 11.69
C SER A 116 -0.19 -3.63 11.80
N ALA A 117 0.04 -2.45 11.21
CA ALA A 117 -0.93 -1.37 11.14
C ALA A 117 -1.94 -1.55 9.99
N VAL A 118 -1.62 -2.32 8.95
CA VAL A 118 -2.48 -2.49 7.76
C VAL A 118 -3.86 -3.07 8.09
N PRO A 119 -4.01 -4.11 8.94
CA PRO A 119 -5.32 -4.61 9.36
C PRO A 119 -6.23 -3.54 10.00
N LEU A 120 -5.65 -2.46 10.56
CA LEU A 120 -6.39 -1.41 11.25
C LEU A 120 -7.08 -0.42 10.29
N LEU A 121 -6.82 -0.49 8.98
CA LEU A 121 -7.49 0.37 8.00
C LEU A 121 -9.01 0.25 8.03
N CYS A 122 -9.56 -0.92 8.37
CA CYS A 122 -11.01 -1.10 8.52
C CYS A 122 -11.58 -0.52 9.81
N ASN A 123 -10.73 -0.13 10.76
CA ASN A 123 -11.13 0.48 12.03
C ASN A 123 -11.13 2.00 11.98
N ILE A 124 -10.65 2.60 10.88
CA ILE A 124 -10.71 4.05 10.67
C ILE A 124 -12.18 4.44 10.49
N SER A 125 -12.59 5.46 11.24
CA SER A 125 -13.94 6.02 11.20
C SER A 125 -14.25 6.61 9.83
N ASP A 126 -15.53 6.85 9.54
CA ASP A 126 -15.91 7.58 8.33
C ASP A 126 -15.50 9.05 8.47
N THR A 127 -14.32 9.38 7.95
CA THR A 127 -13.73 10.72 8.05
C THR A 127 -13.98 11.54 6.78
N SER A 128 -14.01 12.86 6.95
CA SER A 128 -14.25 13.79 5.84
C SER A 128 -13.05 13.96 4.90
N SER A 129 -11.84 13.63 5.36
CA SER A 129 -10.59 13.88 4.62
C SER A 129 -9.57 12.76 4.81
N LEU A 130 -8.66 12.62 3.84
CA LEU A 130 -7.53 11.70 3.95
C LEU A 130 -6.62 12.08 5.14
N SER A 131 -6.47 13.37 5.43
CA SER A 131 -5.67 13.85 6.55
C SER A 131 -6.19 13.31 7.89
N ASP A 132 -7.51 13.41 8.11
CA ASP A 132 -8.14 12.88 9.32
C ASP A 132 -7.96 11.37 9.42
N ALA A 133 -8.14 10.65 8.31
CA ALA A 133 -7.96 9.20 8.26
C ALA A 133 -6.51 8.78 8.58
N LEU A 134 -5.51 9.49 8.07
CA LEU A 134 -4.10 9.20 8.34
C LEU A 134 -3.73 9.48 9.80
N LEU A 135 -4.24 10.58 10.38
CA LEU A 135 -4.06 10.89 11.79
C LEU A 135 -4.72 9.84 12.69
N GLU A 136 -5.94 9.42 12.35
CA GLU A 136 -6.62 8.34 13.07
C GLU A 136 -5.84 7.04 12.96
N TRP A 137 -5.36 6.68 11.76
CA TRP A 137 -4.55 5.48 11.55
C TRP A 137 -3.28 5.48 12.40
N ILE A 138 -2.57 6.62 12.50
CA ILE A 138 -1.43 6.79 13.40
C ILE A 138 -1.84 6.59 14.86
N SER A 139 -2.99 7.14 15.27
CA SER A 139 -3.46 7.11 16.66
C SER A 139 -3.84 5.71 17.15
N ILE A 140 -4.49 4.91 16.31
CA ILE A 140 -4.94 3.55 16.64
C ILE A 140 -3.84 2.49 16.47
N SER A 141 -2.73 2.85 15.82
CA SER A 141 -1.60 1.95 15.58
C SER A 141 -0.65 1.87 16.76
N ALA A 142 0.04 0.72 16.86
CA ALA A 142 1.06 0.49 17.86
C ALA A 142 2.24 1.49 17.71
N ALA A 143 2.92 1.79 18.83
CA ALA A 143 3.95 2.83 18.88
C ALA A 143 5.10 2.57 17.89
N GLU A 144 5.41 1.30 17.65
CA GLU A 144 6.47 0.83 16.76
C GLU A 144 6.18 1.12 15.28
N CYS A 145 4.91 1.37 14.92
CA CYS A 145 4.52 1.73 13.55
C CYS A 145 4.50 3.24 13.30
N ARG A 146 4.51 4.07 14.37
CA ARG A 146 4.21 5.50 14.25
C ARG A 146 5.19 6.26 13.35
N SER A 147 6.49 6.01 13.47
CA SER A 147 7.49 6.69 12.63
C SER A 147 7.23 6.46 11.14
N ALA A 148 6.98 5.21 10.76
CA ALA A 148 6.68 4.84 9.38
C ALA A 148 5.35 5.43 8.90
N LEU A 149 4.30 5.41 9.73
CA LEU A 149 3.01 6.01 9.38
C LEU A 149 3.09 7.54 9.23
N ILE A 150 3.94 8.20 10.01
CA ILE A 150 4.26 9.64 9.84
C ILE A 150 4.95 9.86 8.48
N GLU A 151 5.96 9.07 8.14
CA GLU A 151 6.62 9.16 6.83
C GLU A 151 5.64 8.95 5.66
N ILE A 152 4.75 7.96 5.78
CA ILE A 152 3.68 7.71 4.81
C ILE A 152 2.78 8.94 4.69
N SER A 153 2.37 9.53 5.81
CA SER A 153 1.50 10.70 5.82
C SER A 153 2.14 11.91 5.14
N ASN A 154 3.45 12.09 5.29
CA ASN A 154 4.22 13.15 4.66
C ASN A 154 4.25 12.99 3.13
N ILE A 155 4.31 11.75 2.61
CA ILE A 155 4.19 11.49 1.16
C ILE A 155 2.86 12.04 0.62
N PHE A 156 1.77 11.84 1.36
CA PHE A 156 0.43 12.31 0.99
C PHE A 156 0.21 13.81 1.19
N GLY A 157 1.22 14.54 1.72
CA GLY A 157 1.16 15.98 1.94
C GLY A 157 0.50 16.39 3.25
N LEU A 158 0.46 15.50 4.26
CA LEU A 158 0.08 15.90 5.61
C LEU A 158 1.18 16.81 6.17
N SER A 159 0.94 18.12 6.22
CA SER A 159 1.88 19.10 6.76
C SER A 159 2.00 18.97 8.28
N GLU A 160 3.23 19.03 8.81
CA GLU A 160 3.62 18.96 10.22
C GLU A 160 2.64 19.66 11.17
N SER A 161 1.69 18.90 11.71
CA SER A 161 0.89 19.29 12.87
C SER A 161 0.74 18.11 13.83
N ILE A 162 1.71 17.20 13.80
CA ILE A 162 1.87 16.15 14.79
C ILE A 162 2.73 16.78 15.90
N LYS A 163 2.08 17.52 16.80
CA LYS A 163 2.67 17.96 18.06
C LYS A 163 2.70 16.80 19.06
#